data_AF-A0A3L6EWT1-F1
#
_entry.id   AF-A0A3L6EWT1-F1
#
_cell.length_a   1.000
_cell.length_b   1.000
_cell.length_c   1.000
_cell.angle_alpha   90.00
_cell.angle_beta   90.00
_cell.angle_gamma   90.00
#
_symmetry.space_group_name_H-M   'P 1'
#
loop_
_entity.id
_entity.type
_entity.pdbx_description
1 polymer ?
#
loop_
_entity_poly.entity_id
_entity_poly.type
_entity_poly.pdbx_seq_one_letter_code
_entity_poly.pdbx_strand_id
1 'polypeptide(L)'
;MARSASATAPVSCAIDPTMVLSHKFPEVTDEALYALAVGACNADAADEKELQLVYHRDDQSSIKILPTFISALNAKTGDGFYMDVPGLHYDPTLLLHGQQYIEIYKLIPSQDNIADGKFF
;
A
#
# COMPACT_ATOMS: atom_id res chain seq x y z
N MET A 1 0.27 27.95 53.00
CA MET A 1 0.79 26.62 52.63
C MET A 1 0.26 26.28 51.24
N ALA A 2 1.07 26.45 50.19
CA ALA A 2 0.68 26.13 48.82
C ALA A 2 0.95 24.65 48.55
N ARG A 3 -0.07 23.91 48.13
CA ARG A 3 0.03 22.49 47.77
C ARG A 3 0.74 22.38 46.43
N SER A 4 1.87 21.67 46.41
CA SER A 4 2.61 21.35 45.19
C SER A 4 1.82 20.29 44.41
N ALA A 5 1.30 20.65 43.23
CA ALA A 5 0.73 19.70 42.30
C ALA A 5 1.89 18.97 41.60
N SER A 6 1.98 17.66 41.79
CA SER A 6 2.90 16.81 41.04
C SER A 6 2.44 16.82 39.57
N ALA A 7 3.20 17.47 38.72
CA ALA A 7 3.02 17.38 37.27
C ALA A 7 3.46 15.98 36.84
N THR A 8 2.51 15.07 36.66
CA THR A 8 2.71 13.86 35.86
C THR A 8 3.13 14.28 34.47
N ALA A 9 4.38 13.98 34.11
CA ALA A 9 4.92 14.21 32.78
C ALA A 9 4.01 13.53 31.73
N PRO A 10 3.76 14.15 30.58
CA PRO A 10 3.03 13.49 29.51
C PRO A 10 3.82 12.24 29.12
N VAL A 11 3.13 11.09 29.14
CA VAL A 11 3.66 9.85 28.58
C VAL A 11 3.80 10.10 27.08
N SER A 12 4.99 10.48 26.63
CA SER A 12 5.32 10.39 25.22
C SER A 12 5.15 8.92 24.85
N CYS A 13 4.15 8.59 24.02
CA CYS A 13 4.18 7.33 23.27
C CYS A 13 5.42 7.42 22.39
N ALA A 14 6.56 6.98 22.93
CA ALA A 14 7.83 7.04 22.27
C ALA A 14 7.79 5.98 21.18
N ILE A 15 7.62 6.44 19.94
CA ILE A 15 7.74 5.60 18.75
C ILE A 15 9.13 4.94 18.80
N ASP A 16 9.19 3.62 18.76
CA ASP A 16 10.46 2.88 18.63
C ASP A 16 10.84 2.78 17.14
N PRO A 17 11.80 3.58 16.65
CA PRO A 17 12.11 3.62 15.23
C PRO A 17 12.75 2.31 14.73
N THR A 18 13.46 1.59 15.61
CA THR A 18 14.20 0.40 15.22
C THR A 18 13.28 -0.77 14.90
N MET A 19 12.19 -0.88 15.66
CA MET A 19 11.16 -1.88 15.46
C MET A 19 10.28 -1.56 14.23
N VAL A 20 10.00 -0.29 13.98
CA VAL A 20 9.29 0.17 12.79
C VAL A 20 10.03 -0.17 11.51
N LEU A 21 11.33 0.12 11.47
CA LEU A 21 12.15 -0.05 10.27
C LEU A 21 12.38 -1.52 9.89
N SER A 22 12.11 -2.47 10.79
CA SER A 22 12.33 -3.90 10.57
C SER A 22 11.05 -4.68 10.23
N HIS A 23 9.89 -4.04 10.26
CA HIS A 23 8.61 -4.68 9.99
C HIS A 23 8.44 -5.03 8.49
N LYS A 24 7.84 -6.19 8.21
CA LYS A 24 7.51 -6.65 6.86
C LYS A 24 5.99 -6.78 6.72
N PHE A 25 5.44 -6.14 5.70
CA PHE A 25 4.01 -6.20 5.40
C PHE A 25 3.67 -7.44 4.56
N PRO A 26 2.45 -8.00 4.73
CA PRO A 26 1.98 -9.10 3.91
C PRO A 26 1.70 -8.64 2.47
N GLU A 27 1.98 -9.51 1.50
CA GLU A 27 1.79 -9.23 0.09
C GLU A 27 0.55 -9.95 -0.45
N VAL A 28 -0.47 -9.21 -0.88
CA VAL A 28 -1.51 -9.75 -1.78
C VAL A 28 -2.13 -8.59 -2.54
N THR A 29 -2.08 -8.54 -3.86
CA THR A 29 -2.89 -7.58 -4.65
C THR A 29 -3.43 -8.26 -5.90
N ASP A 30 -4.61 -7.83 -6.34
CA ASP A 30 -5.24 -8.26 -7.59
C ASP A 30 -5.09 -7.10 -8.58
N GLU A 31 -4.33 -7.33 -9.64
CA GLU A 31 -3.95 -6.34 -10.65
C GLU A 31 -5.16 -5.80 -11.42
N ALA A 32 -6.10 -6.69 -11.77
CA ALA A 32 -7.28 -6.34 -12.55
C ALA A 32 -8.24 -5.51 -11.69
N LEU A 33 -8.43 -5.91 -10.43
CA LEU A 33 -9.27 -5.17 -9.49
C LEU A 33 -8.70 -3.77 -9.22
N TYR A 34 -7.38 -3.64 -9.10
CA TYR A 34 -6.74 -2.34 -8.98
C TYR A 34 -7.00 -1.46 -10.20
N ALA A 35 -6.81 -1.98 -11.41
CA ALA A 35 -7.02 -1.24 -12.65
C ALA A 35 -8.46 -0.71 -12.75
N LEU A 36 -9.44 -1.56 -12.42
CA LEU A 36 -10.86 -1.15 -12.32
C LEU A 36 -11.07 -0.07 -11.27
N ALA A 37 -10.48 -0.22 -10.08
CA ALA A 37 -10.65 0.73 -8.97
C ALA A 37 -10.11 2.13 -9.29
N VAL A 38 -9.07 2.23 -10.13
CA VAL A 38 -8.53 3.53 -10.58
C VAL A 38 -9.19 4.05 -11.87
N GLY A 39 -10.18 3.33 -12.40
CA GLY A 39 -11.07 3.81 -13.46
C GLY A 39 -10.83 3.25 -14.86
N ALA A 40 -10.04 2.17 -15.01
CA ALA A 40 -9.92 1.50 -16.31
C ALA A 40 -11.28 1.00 -16.81
N CYS A 41 -11.52 1.10 -18.12
CA CYS A 41 -12.74 0.71 -18.81
C CYS A 41 -14.01 1.50 -18.41
N ASN A 42 -13.88 2.61 -17.70
CA ASN A 42 -15.03 3.37 -17.20
C ASN A 42 -15.81 4.08 -18.33
N ALA A 43 -15.11 4.61 -19.33
CA ALA A 43 -15.74 5.32 -20.45
C ALA A 43 -16.26 4.36 -21.52
N ASP A 44 -15.49 3.32 -21.84
CA ASP A 44 -15.84 2.28 -22.80
C ASP A 44 -15.19 0.96 -22.41
N ALA A 45 -16.01 -0.03 -22.07
CA ALA A 45 -15.53 -1.36 -21.68
C ALA A 45 -14.94 -2.15 -22.86
N ALA A 46 -15.19 -1.72 -24.11
CA ALA A 46 -14.67 -2.35 -25.32
C ALA A 46 -13.41 -1.65 -25.87
N ASP A 47 -12.90 -0.59 -25.21
CA ASP A 47 -11.63 0.02 -25.64
C ASP A 47 -10.48 -0.97 -25.43
N GLU A 48 -9.94 -1.47 -26.53
CA GLU A 48 -8.82 -2.40 -26.60
C GLU A 48 -7.60 -1.94 -25.77
N LYS A 49 -7.39 -0.62 -25.65
CA LYS A 49 -6.29 -0.06 -24.88
C LYS A 49 -6.47 -0.21 -23.38
N GLU A 50 -7.70 -0.24 -22.90
CA GLU A 50 -8.03 -0.38 -21.48
C GLU A 50 -8.38 -1.82 -21.13
N LEU A 51 -8.99 -2.56 -22.06
CA LEU A 51 -9.37 -3.97 -21.89
C LEU A 51 -8.17 -4.85 -21.51
N GLN A 52 -6.99 -4.58 -22.08
CA GLN A 52 -5.74 -5.27 -21.75
C GLN A 52 -5.27 -5.09 -20.29
N LEU A 53 -5.84 -4.16 -19.52
CA LEU A 53 -5.53 -3.92 -18.10
C LEU A 53 -6.40 -4.75 -17.16
N VAL A 54 -7.53 -5.27 -17.64
CA VAL A 54 -8.56 -5.92 -16.81
C VAL A 54 -8.92 -7.33 -17.31
N TYR A 55 -8.61 -7.64 -18.56
CA TYR A 55 -8.93 -8.91 -19.20
C TYR A 55 -7.79 -9.40 -20.09
N HIS A 56 -7.46 -10.69 -19.98
CA HIS A 56 -6.52 -11.34 -20.89
C HIS A 56 -7.31 -12.06 -22.00
N ARG A 57 -6.94 -11.83 -23.26
CA ARG A 57 -7.52 -12.59 -24.39
C ARG A 57 -6.96 -14.01 -24.45
N ASP A 58 -7.61 -14.89 -25.21
CA ASP A 58 -7.35 -16.35 -25.26
C ASP A 58 -5.89 -16.76 -25.59
N ASP A 59 -5.05 -15.81 -26.04
CA ASP A 59 -3.62 -16.01 -26.32
C ASP A 59 -2.66 -15.27 -25.36
N GLN A 60 -3.19 -14.49 -24.40
CA GLN A 60 -2.40 -13.77 -23.41
C GLN A 60 -2.42 -14.52 -22.08
N SER A 61 -1.23 -14.80 -21.54
CA SER A 61 -1.08 -15.45 -20.23
C SER A 61 -1.40 -14.52 -19.06
N SER A 62 -1.51 -13.21 -19.29
CA SER A 62 -1.58 -12.21 -18.24
C SER A 62 -2.03 -10.83 -18.75
N ILE A 63 -2.62 -10.02 -17.88
CA ILE A 63 -2.98 -8.63 -18.16
C ILE A 63 -1.78 -7.69 -18.08
N LYS A 64 -1.89 -6.49 -18.66
CA LYS A 64 -0.92 -5.42 -18.42
C LYS A 64 -1.19 -4.74 -17.09
N ILE A 65 -0.13 -4.48 -16.33
CA ILE A 65 -0.22 -3.86 -15.01
C ILE A 65 0.05 -2.36 -15.14
N LEU A 66 -0.76 -1.55 -14.45
CA LEU A 66 -0.50 -0.12 -14.29
C LEU A 66 0.72 0.09 -13.39
N PRO A 67 1.70 0.94 -13.77
CA PRO A 67 2.86 1.27 -12.93
C PRO A 67 2.53 1.64 -11.47
N THR A 68 1.39 2.31 -11.27
CA THR A 68 0.91 2.76 -9.95
C THR A 68 0.36 1.65 -9.07
N PHE A 69 0.17 0.43 -9.61
CA PHE A 69 -0.26 -0.76 -8.87
C PHE A 69 0.61 -1.03 -7.65
N ILE A 70 1.92 -0.75 -7.73
CA ILE A 70 2.87 -0.91 -6.63
C ILE A 70 2.46 -0.10 -5.38
N SER A 71 1.74 1.02 -5.54
CA SER A 71 1.22 1.77 -4.39
C SER A 71 0.15 1.00 -3.61
N ALA A 72 -0.58 0.09 -4.25
CA ALA A 72 -1.62 -0.70 -3.60
C ALA A 72 -1.06 -1.83 -2.72
N LEU A 73 0.20 -2.25 -2.93
CA LEU A 73 0.86 -3.27 -2.11
C LEU A 73 0.94 -2.87 -0.63
N ASN A 74 1.05 -1.57 -0.35
CA ASN A 74 1.19 -1.05 1.01
C ASN A 74 -0.16 -0.85 1.74
N ALA A 75 -1.29 -1.03 1.06
CA ALA A 75 -2.59 -0.57 1.54
C ALA A 75 -3.48 -1.68 2.14
N LYS A 76 -2.96 -2.91 2.32
CA LYS A 76 -3.79 -4.10 2.57
C LYS A 76 -3.67 -4.73 3.96
N THR A 77 -3.05 -4.07 4.93
CA THR A 77 -3.41 -4.34 6.33
C THR A 77 -4.86 -3.87 6.48
N GLY A 78 -5.78 -4.81 6.73
CA GLY A 78 -7.24 -4.68 6.55
C GLY A 78 -7.95 -3.68 7.47
N ASP A 79 -7.22 -2.75 8.06
CA ASP A 79 -7.58 -1.76 9.06
C ASP A 79 -7.32 -0.31 8.60
N GLY A 80 -7.05 -0.10 7.30
CA GLY A 80 -6.93 1.22 6.68
C GLY A 80 -5.51 1.77 6.76
N PHE A 81 -5.34 3.05 7.14
CA PHE A 81 -4.01 3.61 7.43
C PHE A 81 -3.44 3.13 8.76
N TYR A 82 -4.02 2.12 9.37
CA TYR A 82 -3.48 1.48 10.55
C TYR A 82 -2.33 0.57 10.12
N MET A 83 -1.13 0.93 10.53
CA MET A 83 0.07 0.13 10.33
C MET A 83 0.25 -0.68 11.61
N ASP A 84 0.10 -2.01 11.52
CA ASP A 84 0.34 -2.94 12.64
C ASP A 84 1.84 -3.07 12.93
N VAL A 85 2.43 -1.95 13.34
CA VAL A 85 3.85 -1.81 13.58
C VAL A 85 4.06 -1.69 15.09
N PRO A 86 4.72 -2.68 15.72
CA PRO A 86 4.97 -2.62 17.14
C PRO A 86 5.74 -1.34 17.52
N GLY A 87 5.32 -0.69 18.60
CA GLY A 87 5.94 0.54 19.11
C GLY A 87 5.49 1.82 18.38
N LEU A 88 4.72 1.74 17.29
CA LEU A 88 4.16 2.89 16.58
C LEU A 88 2.71 3.13 17.03
N HIS A 89 2.54 3.88 18.11
CA HIS A 89 1.21 4.25 18.62
C HIS A 89 0.80 5.63 18.09
N TYR A 90 -0.22 5.67 17.24
CA TYR A 90 -0.82 6.89 16.72
C TYR A 90 -2.33 6.73 16.55
N ASP A 91 -3.03 7.87 16.46
CA ASP A 91 -4.43 7.90 16.07
C ASP A 91 -4.51 7.92 14.53
N PRO A 92 -5.01 6.85 13.87
CA PRO A 92 -5.07 6.78 12.42
C PRO A 92 -6.05 7.79 11.81
N THR A 93 -7.00 8.33 12.60
CA THR A 93 -7.95 9.35 12.11
C THR A 93 -7.30 10.72 11.89
N LEU A 94 -6.13 10.95 12.50
CA LEU A 94 -5.34 12.16 12.34
C LEU A 94 -4.23 12.01 11.30
N LEU A 95 -4.08 10.82 10.71
CA LEU A 95 -3.04 10.57 9.72
C LEU A 95 -3.53 10.94 8.31
N LEU A 96 -2.80 11.87 7.68
CA LEU A 96 -2.99 12.20 6.27
C LEU A 96 -1.87 11.58 5.43
N HIS A 97 -2.23 11.13 4.23
CA HIS A 97 -1.24 10.72 3.24
C HIS A 97 -0.52 11.96 2.70
N GLY A 98 0.78 12.08 3.00
CA GLY A 98 1.56 13.27 2.66
C GLY A 98 2.13 13.22 1.24
N GLN A 99 3.01 12.25 0.99
CA GLN A 99 3.75 12.13 -0.28
C GLN A 99 3.79 10.68 -0.74
N GLN A 100 3.75 10.47 -2.05
CA GLN A 100 3.99 9.18 -2.71
C GLN A 100 5.16 9.35 -3.67
N TYR A 101 6.11 8.42 -3.62
CA TYR A 101 7.19 8.30 -4.59
C TYR A 101 7.21 6.87 -5.16
N ILE A 102 7.44 6.74 -6.47
CA ILE A 102 7.54 5.46 -7.16
C ILE A 102 8.69 5.56 -8.15
N GLU A 103 9.57 4.57 -8.13
CA GLU A 103 10.63 4.38 -9.12
C GLU A 103 10.61 2.93 -9.60
N ILE A 104 10.60 2.74 -10.92
CA ILE A 104 10.44 1.42 -11.55
C ILE A 104 11.71 1.10 -12.31
N TYR A 105 12.50 0.19 -11.75
CA TYR A 105 13.76 -0.26 -12.33
C TYR A 105 13.58 -1.38 -13.37
N LYS A 106 12.50 -2.15 -13.25
CA LYS A 106 12.14 -3.27 -14.14
C LYS A 106 10.62 -3.32 -14.32
N LEU A 107 10.17 -3.89 -15.43
CA LEU A 107 8.74 -4.13 -15.66
C LEU A 107 8.17 -5.03 -14.54
N ILE A 108 6.99 -4.67 -14.06
CA ILE A 108 6.26 -5.45 -13.06
C ILE A 108 5.77 -6.73 -13.74
N PRO A 109 6.13 -7.92 -13.23
CA PRO A 109 5.68 -9.17 -13.83
C PRO A 109 4.18 -9.32 -13.66
N SER A 110 3.54 -9.80 -14.72
CA SER A 110 2.09 -9.91 -14.83
C SER A 110 1.52 -11.22 -14.28
N GLN A 111 2.38 -12.19 -14.01
CA GLN A 111 2.12 -13.40 -13.23
C GLN A 111 3.45 -13.94 -12.68
N ASP A 112 3.77 -13.57 -11.45
CA ASP A 112 4.51 -14.41 -10.52
C ASP A 112 4.30 -13.80 -9.16
N ASN A 113 4.07 -14.63 -8.14
CA ASN A 113 3.95 -14.20 -6.76
C ASN A 113 5.02 -13.13 -6.48
N ILE A 114 4.59 -11.93 -6.09
CA ILE A 114 5.49 -10.88 -5.60
C ILE A 114 6.25 -11.37 -4.34
N ALA A 115 5.88 -12.54 -3.79
CA ALA A 115 6.30 -13.16 -2.52
C ALA A 115 7.81 -13.25 -2.25
N ASP A 116 8.67 -13.07 -3.24
CA ASP A 116 10.10 -13.27 -3.10
C ASP A 116 10.88 -11.99 -2.74
N GLY A 117 10.25 -10.82 -2.67
CA GLY A 117 10.93 -9.57 -2.31
C GLY A 117 12.13 -9.21 -3.21
N LYS A 118 12.21 -9.81 -4.41
CA LYS A 118 13.35 -9.73 -5.36
C LYS A 118 13.19 -8.66 -6.43
N PHE A 119 12.39 -7.62 -6.17
CA PHE A 119 12.20 -6.50 -7.11
C PHE A 119 13.00 -5.25 -6.75
N PHE A 120 13.91 -5.32 -5.78
CA PHE A 120 14.92 -4.30 -5.47
C PHE A 120 16.33 -4.88 -5.54
#